data_AF-A0A527ZEN1-F1
#
_entry.id   AF-A0A527ZEN1-F1
#
_cell.length_a   1.000
_cell.length_b   1.000
_cell.length_c   1.000
_cell.angle_alpha   90.00
_cell.angle_beta   90.00
_cell.angle_gamma   90.00
#
_symmetry.space_group_name_H-M   'P 1'
#
loop_
_entity.id
_entity.type
_entity.pdbx_description
1 polymer ?
#
loop_
_entity_poly.entity_id
_entity_poly.type
_entity_poly.pdbx_seq_one_letter_code
_entity_poly.pdbx_strand_id
1 'polypeptide(L)'
;FVTVTSPKPIDDRNVRYLDRSDAFDDTKIEGKSPDGLEAVMSASIRQQYFLFGTDNTGRDLLSRTLMAGRISLAIGLLAGVVAGVIGVLYG
;
A
#
# COMPACT_ATOMS: atom_id res chain seq x y z
N PHE A 1 15.47 2.87 14.46
CA PHE A 1 15.60 4.10 15.25
C PHE A 1 16.26 5.16 14.39
N VAL A 2 15.68 6.35 14.34
CA VAL A 2 16.21 7.50 13.58
C VAL A 2 16.28 8.70 14.53
N THR A 3 17.41 9.40 14.55
CA THR A 3 17.58 10.64 15.31
C THR A 3 17.24 11.81 14.42
N VAL A 4 16.32 12.67 14.88
CA VAL A 4 15.89 13.87 14.15
C VAL A 4 16.31 15.11 14.95
N THR A 5 16.94 16.06 14.27
CA THR A 5 17.38 17.35 14.84
C THR A 5 16.56 18.49 14.26
N SER A 6 16.25 19.50 15.07
CA SER A 6 15.48 20.68 14.64
C SER A 6 16.01 21.96 15.28
N PRO A 7 16.03 23.10 14.56
CA PRO A 7 16.40 24.39 15.11
C PRO A 7 15.31 25.00 16.02
N LYS A 8 14.14 24.35 16.14
CA LYS A 8 13.03 24.73 17.01
C LYS A 8 12.57 23.53 17.84
N PRO A 9 11.98 23.74 19.03
CA PRO A 9 11.45 22.66 19.85
C PRO A 9 10.51 21.75 19.05
N ILE A 10 10.77 20.45 19.04
CA ILE A 10 9.97 19.47 18.29
C ILE A 10 8.61 19.30 19.00
N ASP A 11 7.51 19.51 18.28
CA ASP A 11 6.14 19.30 18.79
C ASP A 11 5.69 17.85 18.55
N ASP A 12 5.19 17.19 19.60
CA ASP A 12 4.77 15.79 19.57
C ASP A 12 3.54 15.55 18.66
N ARG A 13 2.78 16.60 18.33
CA ARG A 13 1.68 16.50 17.35
C ARG A 13 2.18 16.23 15.94
N ASN A 14 3.44 16.54 15.65
CA ASN A 14 3.99 16.36 14.31
C ASN A 14 4.22 14.87 13.95
N VAL A 15 4.28 14.00 14.95
CA VAL A 15 4.43 12.56 14.78
C VAL A 15 3.25 11.97 13.98
N ARG A 16 2.07 12.58 14.09
CA ARG A 16 0.87 12.19 13.33
C ARG A 16 1.01 12.40 11.82
N TYR A 17 1.91 13.27 11.36
CA TYR A 17 2.17 13.44 9.93
C TYR A 17 2.99 12.28 9.36
N LEU A 18 3.88 11.70 10.16
CA LEU A 18 4.66 10.53 9.77
C LEU A 18 3.77 9.29 9.71
N ASP A 19 2.86 9.14 10.67
CA ASP A 19 1.86 8.07 10.68
C ASP A 19 0.79 8.20 9.57
N ARG A 20 0.62 9.40 9.03
CA ARG A 20 -0.21 9.65 7.85
C ARG A 20 0.47 9.32 6.53
N SER A 21 1.78 9.14 6.54
CA SER A 21 2.49 8.70 5.36
C SER A 21 2.15 7.24 5.10
N ASP A 22 2.03 6.88 3.84
CA ASP A 22 1.77 5.52 3.39
C ASP A 22 3.02 4.61 3.54
N ALA A 23 4.16 5.19 3.91
CA ALA A 23 5.44 4.53 4.08
C ALA A 23 5.74 4.09 5.52
N PHE A 24 5.13 4.72 6.52
CA PHE A 24 5.43 4.48 7.94
C PHE A 24 4.16 4.17 8.75
N ASP A 25 4.29 3.31 9.74
CA ASP A 25 3.22 2.93 10.67
C ASP A 25 3.76 2.90 12.12
N ASP A 26 2.89 3.04 13.10
CA ASP A 26 3.21 3.05 14.54
C ASP A 26 4.37 4.00 14.92
N THR A 27 4.34 5.24 14.43
CA THR A 27 5.41 6.20 14.72
C THR A 27 5.41 6.62 16.21
N LYS A 28 6.51 6.38 16.93
CA LYS A 28 6.68 6.73 18.36
C LYS A 28 7.94 7.56 18.60
N ILE A 29 7.89 8.43 19.62
CA ILE A 29 9.06 9.14 20.15
C ILE A 29 9.59 8.33 21.34
N GLU A 30 10.81 7.80 21.22
CA GLU A 30 11.45 6.95 22.23
C GLU A 30 12.30 7.76 23.22
N GLY A 31 12.72 8.98 22.85
CA GLY A 31 13.50 9.85 23.73
C GLY A 31 13.64 11.26 23.18
N LYS A 32 13.83 12.24 24.07
CA LYS A 32 14.00 13.66 23.74
C LYS A 32 15.13 14.25 24.59
N SER A 33 15.97 15.08 23.97
CA SER A 33 17.04 15.79 24.68
C SER A 33 16.46 16.87 25.62
N PRO A 34 17.13 17.22 26.74
CA PRO A 34 16.62 18.18 27.74
C PRO A 34 16.29 19.59 27.21
N ASP A 35 16.92 19.97 26.11
CA ASP A 35 16.72 21.22 25.37
C ASP A 35 15.60 21.12 24.31
N GLY A 36 15.03 19.93 24.08
CA GLY A 36 13.91 19.70 23.17
C GLY A 36 14.26 19.80 21.69
N LEU A 37 15.55 19.91 21.36
CA LEU A 37 16.08 20.10 20.01
C LEU A 37 16.37 18.78 19.28
N GLU A 38 16.57 17.70 20.05
CA GLU A 38 16.79 16.35 19.52
C GLU A 38 15.71 15.39 20.01
N ALA A 39 15.20 14.56 19.09
CA ALA A 39 14.30 13.46 19.41
C ALA A 39 14.73 12.18 18.70
N VAL A 40 14.68 11.06 19.41
CA VAL A 40 14.87 9.72 18.87
C VAL A 40 13.50 9.15 18.56
N MET A 41 13.29 8.77 17.31
CA MET A 41 12.01 8.26 16.82
C MET A 41 12.14 6.81 16.35
N SER A 42 11.11 6.02 16.60
CA SER A 42 10.90 4.69 16.05
C SER A 42 9.67 4.72 15.14
N ALA A 43 9.76 4.04 13.99
CA ALA A 43 8.66 3.89 13.05
C ALA A 43 8.83 2.57 12.33
N SER A 44 7.73 1.89 12.06
CA SER A 44 7.71 0.65 11.28
C SER A 44 7.57 0.99 9.80
N ILE A 45 8.36 0.35 8.94
CA ILE A 45 8.27 0.58 7.49
C ILE A 45 7.14 -0.28 6.92
N ARG A 46 6.21 0.36 6.23
CA ARG A 46 5.11 -0.33 5.56
C ARG A 46 5.55 -0.77 4.17
N GLN A 47 5.66 -2.08 3.97
CA GLN A 47 6.06 -2.63 2.68
C GLN A 47 4.85 -2.60 1.73
N GLN A 48 4.89 -1.69 0.75
CA GLN A 48 3.87 -1.59 -0.29
C GLN A 48 4.25 -2.45 -1.51
N TYR A 49 3.26 -3.16 -2.05
CA TYR A 49 3.42 -3.97 -3.26
C TYR A 49 2.88 -3.23 -4.48
N PHE A 50 3.77 -2.99 -5.44
CA PHE A 50 3.45 -2.36 -6.71
C PHE A 50 3.51 -3.39 -7.84
N LEU A 51 2.40 -4.07 -8.09
CA LEU A 51 2.32 -5.23 -9.00
C LEU A 51 2.87 -4.96 -10.41
N PHE A 52 2.72 -3.73 -10.92
CA PHE A 52 3.18 -3.31 -12.24
C PHE A 52 4.21 -2.17 -12.16
N GLY A 53 4.80 -1.94 -10.98
CA GLY A 53 5.75 -0.86 -10.75
C GLY A 53 5.10 0.42 -10.21
N THR A 54 5.95 1.39 -9.90
CA THR A 54 5.61 2.67 -9.24
C THR A 54 5.42 3.83 -10.22
N ASP A 55 5.76 3.62 -11.50
CA ASP A 55 5.71 4.63 -12.53
C ASP A 55 4.30 4.80 -13.13
N ASN A 56 4.12 5.82 -13.98
CA ASN A 56 2.82 6.11 -14.56
C ASN A 56 2.38 5.05 -15.58
N THR A 57 3.33 4.47 -16.33
CA THR A 57 3.06 3.41 -17.29
C THR A 57 2.57 2.14 -16.60
N GLY A 58 3.22 1.73 -15.51
CA GLY A 58 2.79 0.60 -14.70
C GLY A 58 1.38 0.74 -14.16
N ARG A 59 1.01 1.96 -13.72
CA ARG A 59 -0.34 2.27 -13.25
C ARG A 59 -1.40 2.21 -14.37
N ASP A 60 -1.08 2.66 -15.58
CA ASP A 60 -1.96 2.49 -16.75
C ASP A 60 -2.15 1.01 -17.09
N LEU A 61 -1.05 0.26 -17.17
CA LEU A 61 -1.07 -1.16 -17.52
C LEU A 61 -1.84 -2.00 -16.50
N LEU A 62 -1.67 -1.74 -15.20
CA LEU A 62 -2.43 -2.42 -14.15
C LEU A 62 -3.94 -2.19 -14.34
N SER A 63 -4.34 -0.93 -14.53
CA SER A 63 -5.75 -0.55 -14.69
C SER A 63 -6.38 -1.22 -15.91
N ARG A 64 -5.67 -1.22 -17.05
CA ARG A 64 -6.12 -1.86 -18.28
C ARG A 64 -6.20 -3.37 -18.17
N THR A 65 -5.22 -3.99 -17.51
CA THR A 65 -5.20 -5.43 -17.25
C THR A 65 -6.38 -5.84 -16.36
N LEU A 66 -6.70 -5.07 -15.32
CA LEU A 66 -7.83 -5.35 -14.44
C LEU A 66 -9.17 -5.24 -15.19
N MET A 67 -9.33 -4.23 -16.04
CA MET A 67 -10.54 -4.07 -16.86
C MET A 67 -10.69 -5.21 -17.88
N ALA A 68 -9.61 -5.58 -18.56
CA ALA A 68 -9.60 -6.73 -19.47
C ALA A 68 -9.88 -8.04 -18.73
N GLY A 69 -9.28 -8.21 -17.55
CA GLY A 69 -9.46 -9.37 -16.68
C GLY A 69 -10.91 -9.56 -16.26
N ARG A 70 -11.63 -8.49 -15.93
CA ARG A 70 -13.06 -8.54 -15.61
C ARG A 70 -13.89 -9.13 -16.75
N ILE A 71 -13.65 -8.68 -17.98
CA ILE A 71 -14.37 -9.17 -19.17
C ILE A 71 -13.98 -10.63 -19.45
N SER A 72 -12.69 -10.94 -19.39
CA SER A 72 -12.16 -12.29 -19.62
C SER A 72 -12.74 -13.31 -18.63
N LEU A 73 -12.78 -12.98 -17.34
CA LEU A 73 -13.38 -13.83 -16.30
C LEU A 73 -14.87 -14.06 -16.52
N ALA A 74 -15.61 -13.03 -16.95
CA ALA A 74 -17.04 -13.18 -17.23
C ALA A 74 -17.30 -14.14 -18.40
N ILE A 75 -16.53 -14.02 -19.48
CA ILE A 75 -16.62 -14.91 -20.65
C ILE A 75 -16.21 -16.34 -20.27
N GLY A 76 -15.11 -16.49 -19.55
CA GLY A 76 -14.62 -17.81 -19.11
C GLY A 76 -15.62 -18.52 -18.20
N LEU A 77 -16.24 -17.80 -17.26
CA LEU A 77 -17.28 -18.35 -16.39
C LEU A 77 -18.52 -18.77 -17.20
N LEU A 78 -18.99 -17.91 -18.11
CA LEU A 78 -20.13 -18.21 -18.97
C LEU A 78 -19.87 -19.46 -19.83
N ALA A 79 -18.70 -19.53 -20.46
CA ALA A 79 -18.29 -20.68 -21.25
C ALA A 79 -18.22 -21.95 -20.40
N GLY A 80 -17.68 -21.86 -19.18
CA GLY A 80 -17.62 -22.98 -18.23
C GLY A 80 -19.01 -23.49 -17.84
N VAL A 81 -19.96 -22.59 -17.57
CA VAL A 81 -21.35 -22.96 -17.27
C VAL A 81 -22.00 -23.66 -18.47
N VAL A 82 -21.86 -23.10 -19.67
CA VAL A 82 -22.43 -23.70 -20.89
C VAL A 82 -21.84 -25.08 -21.16
N ALA A 83 -20.52 -25.21 -21.08
CA ALA A 83 -19.83 -26.49 -21.24
C ALA A 83 -20.27 -27.51 -20.18
N GLY A 84 -20.43 -27.08 -18.93
CA GLY A 84 -20.93 -27.93 -17.85
C GLY A 84 -22.36 -28.42 -18.09
N VAL A 85 -23.27 -27.53 -18.51
CA VAL A 85 -24.66 -27.90 -18.82
C VAL A 85 -24.73 -28.89 -19.97
N ILE A 86 -24.04 -28.60 -21.09
CA ILE A 86 -24.02 -29.50 -22.25
C ILE A 86 -23.36 -30.84 -21.87
N GLY A 87 -22.24 -30.79 -21.16
CA GLY A 87 -21.50 -31.97 -20.70
C GLY A 87 -22.32 -32.87 -19.78
N VAL A 88 -23.20 -32.33 -18.94
CA VAL A 88 -24.10 -33.14 -18.09
C VAL A 88 -25.28 -33.70 -18.88
N LEU A 89 -25.83 -32.96 -19.86
CA LEU A 89 -27.00 -33.39 -20.62
C LEU A 89 -26.69 -34.43 -21.69
N TYR A 90 -25.50 -34.36 -22.29
CA TYR A 90 -25.08 -35.23 -23.41
C TYR A 90 -23.93 -36.18 -23.06
N GLY A 91 -23.38 -36.07 -21.85
CA GLY A 91 -22.25 -36.88 -21.37
C GLY A 91 -22.63 -38.26 -20.90
#